data_AF-A0A432FSY4-F1
#
_entry.id   AF-A0A432FSY4-F1
#
_cell.length_a   1.000
_cell.length_b   1.000
_cell.length_c   1.000
_cell.angle_alpha   90.00
_cell.angle_beta   90.00
_cell.angle_gamma   90.00
#
_symmetry.space_group_name_H-M   'P 1'
#
loop_
_entity.id
_entity.type
_entity.pdbx_description
1 polymer ?
#
loop_
_entity_poly.entity_id
_entity_poly.type
_entity_poly.pdbx_seq_one_letter_code
_entity_poly.pdbx_strand_id
1 'polypeptide(L)'
;MSFVDTLDEQALLESLLEDSKPPSLPGSEELHYLLKTPFRYPPLRWGSRFGRPHELGIFYGGLSVTTTLAESAYYRFLFWHSMAGEPPAPRIQSEHSLFSVRYATGQGIRLQEPPCDVHRNLIAHPADYRATQVLGSTMREAGVQAFEYPSARDPKGGTCAGLFTPQALASRKPANLEPWWCELSTGEVLFKTRERKPIHRFHLDDFLYRGKLPLPAN
;
A
#
# COMPACT_ATOMS: atom_id res chain seq x y z
N MET A 1 -7.69 6.22 25.90
CA MET A 1 -6.55 5.90 26.78
C MET A 1 -5.37 6.72 26.28
N SER A 2 -5.01 7.77 27.02
CA SER A 2 -3.77 8.52 26.79
C SER A 2 -2.63 7.74 27.46
N PHE A 3 -1.52 7.54 26.76
CA PHE A 3 -0.34 6.86 27.33
C PHE A 3 0.58 7.81 28.12
N VAL A 4 0.26 9.10 28.16
CA VAL A 4 1.04 10.18 28.78
C VAL A 4 0.10 11.29 29.24
N ASP A 5 0.43 11.93 30.36
CA ASP A 5 -0.44 12.90 31.03
C ASP A 5 -0.04 14.36 30.73
N THR A 6 1.12 14.56 30.08
CA THR A 6 1.65 15.88 29.71
C THR A 6 2.26 15.92 28.30
N LEU A 7 2.36 17.12 27.71
CA LEU A 7 3.00 17.33 26.41
C LEU A 7 4.51 17.02 26.46
N ASP A 8 5.16 17.24 27.60
CA ASP A 8 6.59 16.95 27.79
C ASP A 8 6.85 15.45 27.84
N GLU A 9 5.99 14.69 28.53
CA GLU A 9 6.03 13.23 28.50
C GLU A 9 5.72 12.69 27.09
N GLN A 10 4.80 13.32 26.37
CA GLN A 10 4.53 12.96 24.98
C GLN A 10 5.76 13.20 24.09
N ALA A 11 6.46 14.32 24.24
CA ALA A 11 7.69 14.61 23.49
C ALA A 11 8.82 13.63 23.83
N LEU A 12 8.96 13.26 25.11
CA LEU A 12 9.92 12.24 25.56
C LEU A 12 9.58 10.87 24.99
N LEU A 13 8.31 10.47 25.01
CA LEU A 13 7.84 9.22 24.43
C LEU A 13 8.09 9.19 22.91
N GLU A 14 7.80 10.28 22.20
CA GLU A 14 8.08 10.42 20.77
C GLU A 14 9.59 10.32 20.47
N SER A 15 10.45 10.94 21.30
CA SER A 15 11.90 10.80 21.21
C SER A 15 12.36 9.36 21.39
N LEU A 16 11.92 8.70 22.46
CA LEU A 16 12.27 7.30 22.75
C LEU A 16 11.77 6.35 21.65
N LEU A 17 10.58 6.63 21.10
CA LEU A 17 10.04 5.89 19.97
C LEU A 17 10.87 6.11 18.71
N GLU A 18 11.33 7.32 18.40
CA GLU A 18 12.22 7.57 17.26
C GLU A 18 13.57 6.87 17.39
N ASP A 19 14.18 6.89 18.59
CA ASP A 19 15.48 6.26 18.86
C ASP A 19 15.43 4.74 18.74
N SER A 20 14.27 4.13 18.99
CA SER A 20 14.06 2.68 18.86
C SER A 20 13.91 2.19 17.41
N LYS A 21 13.71 3.09 16.45
CA LYS A 21 13.41 2.71 15.06
C LYS A 21 14.68 2.30 14.32
N PRO A 22 14.61 1.32 13.39
CA PRO A 22 15.75 0.92 12.57
C PRO A 22 16.43 2.12 11.88
N PRO A 23 17.73 2.05 11.56
CA PRO A 23 18.38 3.10 10.78
C PRO A 23 17.67 3.28 9.43
N SER A 24 17.65 4.51 8.92
CA SER A 24 17.10 4.76 7.59
C SER A 24 18.04 4.20 6.52
N LEU A 25 17.51 3.80 5.36
CA LEU A 25 18.37 3.36 4.26
C LEU A 25 19.21 4.55 3.74
N PRO A 26 20.48 4.32 3.36
CA PRO A 26 21.30 5.37 2.76
C PRO A 26 20.61 6.03 1.55
N GLY A 27 20.60 7.36 1.52
CA GLY A 27 19.95 8.17 0.48
C GLY A 27 18.46 8.45 0.71
N SER A 28 17.93 8.08 1.88
CA SER A 28 16.55 8.40 2.32
C SER A 28 16.47 9.44 3.44
N GLU A 29 17.59 10.04 3.84
CA GLU A 29 17.71 10.91 5.01
C GLU A 29 16.84 12.18 4.87
N GLU A 30 16.81 12.77 3.67
CA GLU A 30 16.04 13.97 3.35
C GLU A 30 14.58 13.68 2.96
N LEU A 31 14.18 12.41 2.91
CA LEU A 31 12.81 12.05 2.55
C LEU A 31 11.86 12.35 3.72
N HIS A 32 10.70 12.92 3.37
CA HIS A 32 9.58 13.02 4.30
C HIS A 32 9.24 11.63 4.88
N TYR A 33 8.80 11.57 6.14
CA TYR A 33 8.63 10.29 6.85
C TYR A 33 7.71 9.31 6.11
N LEU A 34 6.63 9.80 5.48
CA LEU A 34 5.72 9.01 4.64
C LEU A 34 6.41 8.33 3.45
N LEU A 35 7.52 8.87 2.97
CA LEU A 35 8.28 8.36 1.82
C LEU A 35 9.44 7.46 2.25
N LYS A 36 10.00 7.62 3.47
CA LYS A 36 11.08 6.74 3.97
C LYS A 36 10.58 5.47 4.66
N THR A 37 9.42 5.55 5.31
CA THR A 37 8.84 4.45 6.11
C THR A 37 8.76 3.11 5.37
N PRO A 38 8.29 3.05 4.10
CA PRO A 38 8.18 1.78 3.38
C PRO A 38 9.51 1.04 3.17
N PHE A 39 10.64 1.74 3.30
CA PHE A 39 11.98 1.18 3.13
C PHE A 39 12.69 0.89 4.46
N ARG A 40 12.19 1.43 5.58
CA ARG A 40 12.86 1.45 6.88
C ARG A 40 12.57 0.23 7.73
N TYR A 41 11.35 -0.32 7.65
CA TYR A 41 10.90 -1.38 8.56
C TYR A 41 11.12 -2.78 7.97
N PRO A 42 11.31 -3.80 8.84
CA PRO A 42 11.50 -5.17 8.40
C PRO A 42 10.32 -5.67 7.55
N PRO A 43 10.56 -6.63 6.65
CA PRO A 43 9.54 -7.21 5.80
C PRO A 43 8.34 -7.74 6.58
N LEU A 44 7.18 -7.72 5.91
CA LEU A 44 5.97 -8.37 6.41
C LEU A 44 6.22 -9.87 6.57
N ARG A 45 5.64 -10.48 7.61
CA ARG A 45 5.78 -11.91 7.92
C ARG A 45 5.58 -12.84 6.71
N TRP A 46 4.69 -12.46 5.79
CA TRP A 46 4.34 -13.23 4.60
C TRP A 46 4.82 -12.56 3.29
N GLY A 47 5.57 -11.46 3.40
CA GLY A 47 5.93 -10.63 2.26
C GLY A 47 4.76 -9.80 1.72
N SER A 48 4.97 -9.24 0.53
CA SER A 48 3.99 -8.48 -0.24
C SER A 48 3.79 -9.15 -1.62
N ARG A 49 3.05 -8.51 -2.53
CA ARG A 49 2.84 -9.03 -3.90
C ARG A 49 4.15 -9.24 -4.65
N PHE A 50 5.09 -8.30 -4.54
CA PHE A 50 6.39 -8.35 -5.24
C PHE A 50 7.57 -8.38 -4.28
N GLY A 51 7.36 -8.78 -3.02
CA GLY A 51 8.40 -8.87 -2.01
C GLY A 51 8.25 -10.14 -1.16
N ARG A 52 9.34 -10.85 -0.94
CA ARG A 52 9.40 -12.03 -0.07
C ARG A 52 9.58 -11.63 1.40
N PRO A 53 9.31 -12.54 2.37
CA PRO A 53 9.44 -12.27 3.80
C PRO A 53 10.83 -11.83 4.31
N HIS A 54 11.88 -11.91 3.50
CA HIS A 54 13.26 -11.54 3.89
C HIS A 54 13.83 -10.42 3.03
N GLU A 55 13.03 -9.82 2.16
CA GLU A 55 13.45 -8.73 1.29
C GLU A 55 13.10 -7.36 1.89
N LEU A 56 13.81 -6.32 1.46
CA LEU A 56 13.46 -4.95 1.86
C LEU A 56 12.05 -4.58 1.40
N GLY A 57 11.42 -3.66 2.14
CA GLY A 57 10.10 -3.15 1.82
C GLY A 57 10.02 -2.44 0.46
N ILE A 58 8.79 -2.24 0.01
CA ILE A 58 8.45 -1.67 -1.31
C ILE A 58 7.48 -0.53 -1.07
N PHE A 59 7.75 0.63 -1.64
CA PHE A 59 6.77 1.71 -1.67
C PHE A 59 5.72 1.38 -2.73
N TYR A 60 4.46 1.21 -2.34
CA TYR A 60 3.35 0.97 -3.26
C TYR A 60 2.43 2.18 -3.37
N GLY A 61 1.90 2.41 -4.58
CA GLY A 61 0.85 3.40 -4.83
C GLY A 61 0.10 3.12 -6.12
N GLY A 62 -1.08 3.72 -6.31
CA GLY A 62 -1.80 3.70 -7.58
C GLY A 62 -1.43 4.91 -8.45
N LEU A 63 -1.50 4.76 -9.78
CA LEU A 63 -1.40 5.88 -10.73
C LEU A 63 -2.68 6.71 -10.82
N SER A 64 -3.74 6.29 -10.12
CA SER A 64 -4.98 7.05 -9.98
C SER A 64 -5.51 6.98 -8.56
N VAL A 65 -6.34 7.97 -8.18
CA VAL A 65 -7.06 7.97 -6.90
C VAL A 65 -7.95 6.72 -6.79
N THR A 66 -8.72 6.41 -7.83
CA THR A 66 -9.63 5.25 -7.83
C THR A 66 -8.90 3.93 -7.60
N THR A 67 -7.77 3.72 -8.28
CA THR A 67 -6.96 2.50 -8.13
C THR A 67 -6.34 2.40 -6.73
N THR A 68 -5.82 3.51 -6.21
CA THR A 68 -5.29 3.58 -4.83
C THR A 68 -6.36 3.24 -3.79
N LEU A 69 -7.57 3.75 -3.99
CA LEU A 69 -8.70 3.48 -3.09
C LEU A 69 -9.22 2.04 -3.22
N ALA A 70 -9.17 1.43 -4.41
CA ALA A 70 -9.54 0.02 -4.59
C ALA A 70 -8.58 -0.91 -3.84
N GLU A 71 -7.26 -0.68 -3.95
CA GLU A 71 -6.25 -1.41 -3.18
C GLU A 71 -6.45 -1.20 -1.67
N SER A 72 -6.78 0.02 -1.26
CA SER A 72 -7.08 0.33 0.15
C SER A 72 -8.35 -0.40 0.62
N ALA A 73 -9.43 -0.40 -0.16
CA ALA A 73 -10.70 -1.06 0.15
C ALA A 73 -10.51 -2.55 0.40
N TYR A 74 -9.70 -3.23 -0.41
CA TYR A 74 -9.34 -4.63 -0.19
C TYR A 74 -8.77 -4.88 1.21
N TYR A 75 -7.82 -4.05 1.67
CA TYR A 75 -7.26 -4.19 3.02
C TYR A 75 -8.25 -3.78 4.13
N ARG A 76 -9.19 -2.87 3.85
CA ARG A 76 -10.30 -2.57 4.77
C ARG A 76 -11.23 -3.78 4.95
N PHE A 77 -11.54 -4.50 3.87
CA PHE A 77 -12.30 -5.75 3.96
C PHE A 77 -11.55 -6.85 4.69
N LEU A 78 -10.25 -7.02 4.44
CA LEU A 78 -9.42 -7.96 5.20
C LEU A 78 -9.47 -7.65 6.69
N PHE A 79 -9.34 -6.37 7.07
CA PHE A 79 -9.48 -5.96 8.46
C PHE A 79 -10.83 -6.40 9.03
N TRP A 80 -11.95 -6.09 8.35
CA TRP A 80 -13.29 -6.48 8.83
C TRP A 80 -13.44 -8.00 9.01
N HIS A 81 -13.08 -8.77 7.99
CA HIS A 81 -13.26 -10.22 7.96
C HIS A 81 -12.18 -10.99 8.72
N SER A 82 -11.16 -10.32 9.26
CA SER A 82 -10.14 -10.91 10.14
C SER A 82 -10.43 -10.73 11.63
N MET A 83 -11.44 -9.95 12.00
CA MET A 83 -11.81 -9.74 13.40
C MET A 83 -12.28 -11.06 14.03
N ALA A 84 -11.71 -11.39 15.19
CA ALA A 84 -12.21 -12.47 16.02
C ALA A 84 -13.40 -11.95 16.85
N GLY A 85 -14.56 -12.61 16.74
CA GLY A 85 -15.78 -12.23 17.43
C GLY A 85 -16.68 -11.27 16.64
N GLU A 86 -17.69 -10.71 17.30
CA GLU A 86 -18.63 -9.79 16.68
C GLU A 86 -18.00 -8.41 16.45
N PRO A 87 -18.23 -7.76 15.30
CA PRO A 87 -17.83 -6.38 15.08
C PRO A 87 -18.38 -5.44 16.18
N PRO A 88 -17.60 -4.46 16.65
CA PRO A 88 -18.02 -3.57 17.74
C PRO A 88 -19.19 -2.65 17.36
N ALA A 89 -19.46 -2.50 16.05
CA ALA A 89 -20.54 -1.72 15.50
C ALA A 89 -20.89 -2.24 14.09
N PRO A 90 -22.09 -1.98 13.56
CA PRO A 90 -22.46 -2.35 12.20
C PRO A 90 -21.62 -1.64 11.12
N ARG A 91 -20.95 -0.53 11.50
CA ARG A 91 -20.07 0.27 10.66
C ARG A 91 -18.89 0.77 11.49
N ILE A 92 -17.70 0.83 10.88
CA ILE A 92 -16.48 1.39 11.46
C ILE A 92 -16.07 2.60 10.63
N GLN A 93 -15.93 3.75 11.28
CA GLN A 93 -15.42 4.97 10.66
C GLN A 93 -13.94 5.16 11.00
N SER A 94 -13.16 5.61 10.02
CA SER A 94 -11.72 5.86 10.18
C SER A 94 -11.27 7.00 9.27
N GLU A 95 -10.22 7.70 9.69
CA GLU A 95 -9.59 8.77 8.90
C GLU A 95 -8.29 8.25 8.27
N HIS A 96 -8.06 8.65 7.03
CA HIS A 96 -6.92 8.28 6.20
C HIS A 96 -6.36 9.52 5.53
N SER A 97 -5.12 9.43 5.05
CA SER A 97 -4.51 10.47 4.23
C SER A 97 -4.17 9.92 2.87
N LEU A 98 -4.64 10.59 1.81
CA LEU A 98 -4.24 10.31 0.44
C LEU A 98 -3.26 11.39 -0.01
N PHE A 99 -2.16 10.99 -0.61
CA PHE A 99 -1.18 11.91 -1.16
C PHE A 99 -0.61 11.37 -2.47
N SER A 100 0.03 12.27 -3.20
CA SER A 100 0.74 11.98 -4.44
C SER A 100 2.23 12.20 -4.26
N VAL A 101 3.03 11.47 -5.05
CA VAL A 101 4.48 11.58 -5.05
C VAL A 101 4.97 11.42 -6.49
N ARG A 102 6.01 12.16 -6.85
CA ARG A 102 6.66 12.00 -8.16
C ARG A 102 7.75 10.94 -8.04
N TYR A 103 7.79 10.02 -8.99
CA TYR A 103 8.89 9.07 -9.15
C TYR A 103 9.43 9.17 -10.58
N ALA A 104 10.72 8.87 -10.75
CA ALA A 104 11.38 8.80 -12.04
C ALA A 104 12.62 7.91 -11.91
N THR A 105 12.86 7.06 -12.90
CA THR A 105 14.05 6.23 -12.96
C THR A 105 14.38 5.88 -14.41
N GLY A 106 15.67 5.70 -14.70
CA GLY A 106 16.13 5.09 -15.95
C GLY A 106 16.14 3.55 -15.91
N GLN A 107 15.91 2.94 -14.73
CA GLN A 107 15.91 1.50 -14.49
C GLN A 107 14.53 1.06 -14.04
N GLY A 108 13.54 1.23 -14.92
CA GLY A 108 12.13 0.94 -14.64
C GLY A 108 11.53 -0.09 -15.60
N ILE A 109 10.48 -0.79 -15.15
CA ILE A 109 9.73 -1.76 -15.97
C ILE A 109 8.23 -1.46 -15.90
N ARG A 110 7.54 -1.51 -17.03
CA ARG A 110 6.07 -1.45 -17.10
C ARG A 110 5.49 -2.81 -17.40
N LEU A 111 4.97 -3.49 -16.38
CA LEU A 111 4.48 -4.85 -16.49
C LEU A 111 3.12 -4.96 -17.20
N GLN A 112 2.43 -3.84 -17.38
CA GLN A 112 1.20 -3.73 -18.17
C GLN A 112 1.42 -3.54 -19.67
N GLU A 113 2.67 -3.36 -20.12
CA GLU A 113 3.03 -3.17 -21.53
C GLU A 113 3.69 -4.43 -22.11
N PRO A 114 3.71 -4.59 -23.45
CA PRO A 114 4.45 -5.67 -24.09
C PRO A 114 5.95 -5.66 -23.75
N PRO A 115 6.59 -6.83 -23.59
CA PRO A 115 6.03 -8.18 -23.76
C PRO A 115 5.38 -8.75 -22.48
N CYS A 116 5.30 -7.99 -21.39
CA CYS A 116 4.85 -8.48 -20.08
C CYS A 116 3.34 -8.61 -19.96
N ASP A 117 2.58 -7.85 -20.75
CA ASP A 117 1.12 -7.82 -20.78
C ASP A 117 0.48 -9.21 -20.99
N VAL A 118 1.14 -10.10 -21.74
CA VAL A 118 0.71 -11.50 -21.92
C VAL A 118 0.60 -12.29 -20.61
N HIS A 119 1.31 -11.85 -19.56
CA HIS A 119 1.30 -12.46 -18.23
C HIS A 119 0.38 -11.74 -17.23
N ARG A 120 -0.52 -10.87 -17.69
CA ARG A 120 -1.43 -10.08 -16.84
C ARG A 120 -2.15 -10.91 -15.78
N ASN A 121 -2.62 -12.12 -16.12
CA ASN A 121 -3.33 -13.00 -15.18
C ASN A 121 -2.45 -13.52 -14.03
N LEU A 122 -1.14 -13.68 -14.26
CA LEU A 122 -0.18 -14.04 -13.22
C LEU A 122 0.19 -12.82 -12.38
N ILE A 123 0.42 -11.67 -13.04
CA ILE A 123 0.87 -10.43 -12.41
C ILE A 123 -0.23 -9.85 -11.50
N ALA A 124 -1.46 -9.84 -11.98
CA ALA A 124 -2.64 -9.38 -11.26
C ALA A 124 -3.46 -10.53 -10.65
N HIS A 125 -2.86 -11.70 -10.38
CA HIS A 125 -3.61 -12.80 -9.77
C HIS A 125 -4.17 -12.35 -8.39
N PRO A 126 -5.47 -12.56 -8.11
CA PRO A 126 -6.11 -12.00 -6.91
C PRO A 126 -5.69 -12.66 -5.60
N ALA A 127 -5.08 -13.86 -5.65
CA ALA A 127 -4.77 -14.65 -4.46
C ALA A 127 -3.36 -15.27 -4.41
N ASP A 128 -2.65 -15.36 -5.54
CA ASP A 128 -1.43 -16.17 -5.66
C ASP A 128 -0.28 -15.24 -6.01
N TYR A 129 0.65 -15.09 -5.08
CA TYR A 129 1.77 -14.16 -5.23
C TYR A 129 3.07 -14.87 -5.58
N ARG A 130 3.07 -16.20 -5.77
CA ARG A 130 4.31 -16.97 -5.99
C ARG A 130 5.08 -16.46 -7.21
N ALA A 131 4.39 -16.28 -8.32
CA ALA A 131 4.99 -15.77 -9.55
C ALA A 131 5.49 -14.32 -9.40
N THR A 132 4.70 -13.45 -8.76
CA THR A 132 5.05 -12.03 -8.59
C THR A 132 6.15 -11.80 -7.55
N GLN A 133 6.25 -12.66 -6.53
CA GLN A 133 7.35 -12.63 -5.57
C GLN A 133 8.67 -13.09 -6.22
N VAL A 134 8.65 -14.12 -7.05
CA VAL A 134 9.81 -14.50 -7.87
C VAL A 134 10.19 -13.35 -8.80
N LEU A 135 9.23 -12.80 -9.52
CA LEU A 135 9.46 -11.66 -10.42
C LEU A 135 10.01 -10.44 -9.66
N GLY A 136 9.53 -10.18 -8.45
CA GLY A 136 10.05 -9.14 -7.56
C GLY A 136 11.54 -9.31 -7.24
N SER A 137 11.94 -10.51 -6.81
CA SER A 137 13.35 -10.86 -6.57
C SER A 137 14.19 -10.67 -7.85
N THR A 138 13.73 -11.19 -8.98
CA THR A 138 14.45 -11.08 -10.27
C THR A 138 14.60 -9.62 -10.71
N MET A 139 13.57 -8.79 -10.55
CA MET A 139 13.67 -7.36 -10.87
C MET A 139 14.71 -6.66 -9.97
N ARG A 140 14.73 -6.99 -8.67
CA ARG A 140 15.74 -6.44 -7.75
C ARG A 140 17.16 -6.87 -8.13
N GLU A 141 17.37 -8.14 -8.45
CA GLU A 141 18.66 -8.68 -8.90
C GLU A 141 19.13 -8.02 -10.21
N ALA A 142 18.20 -7.69 -11.11
CA ALA A 142 18.46 -6.97 -12.35
C ALA A 142 18.68 -5.45 -12.16
N GLY A 143 18.62 -4.93 -10.93
CA GLY A 143 18.85 -3.51 -10.63
C GLY A 143 17.66 -2.58 -10.91
N VAL A 144 16.45 -3.13 -11.11
CA VAL A 144 15.23 -2.33 -11.29
C VAL A 144 14.95 -1.52 -10.02
N GLN A 145 14.68 -0.23 -10.19
CA GLN A 145 14.42 0.69 -9.08
C GLN A 145 12.93 0.95 -8.89
N ALA A 146 12.15 0.93 -9.96
CA ALA A 146 10.71 1.12 -9.95
C ALA A 146 10.03 0.25 -10.99
N PHE A 147 8.78 -0.09 -10.75
CA PHE A 147 7.97 -0.82 -11.72
C PHE A 147 6.51 -0.41 -11.64
N GLU A 148 5.81 -0.57 -12.74
CA GLU A 148 4.35 -0.42 -12.84
C GLU A 148 3.71 -1.78 -13.11
N TYR A 149 2.50 -1.98 -12.62
CA TYR A 149 1.78 -3.25 -12.77
C TYR A 149 0.26 -3.05 -12.74
N PRO A 150 -0.52 -3.92 -13.43
CA PRO A 150 -1.97 -3.89 -13.33
C PRO A 150 -2.43 -4.26 -11.92
N SER A 151 -3.33 -3.46 -11.34
CA SER A 151 -3.97 -3.76 -10.06
C SER A 151 -4.76 -5.06 -10.15
N ALA A 152 -4.67 -5.86 -9.08
CA ALA A 152 -5.50 -7.05 -8.90
C ALA A 152 -6.83 -6.74 -8.17
N ARG A 153 -7.02 -5.49 -7.74
CA ARG A 153 -8.12 -5.05 -6.85
C ARG A 153 -9.03 -4.02 -7.49
N ASP A 154 -8.50 -3.22 -8.41
CA ASP A 154 -9.31 -2.32 -9.23
C ASP A 154 -10.04 -3.12 -10.33
N PRO A 155 -11.38 -3.16 -10.33
CA PRO A 155 -12.14 -3.90 -11.34
C PRO A 155 -11.90 -3.39 -12.77
N LYS A 156 -11.49 -2.13 -12.93
CA LYS A 156 -11.10 -1.55 -14.23
C LYS A 156 -9.68 -1.91 -14.62
N GLY A 157 -8.93 -2.59 -13.75
CA GLY A 157 -7.55 -2.99 -13.97
C GLY A 157 -6.59 -1.81 -14.05
N GLY A 158 -6.84 -0.75 -13.28
CA GLY A 158 -5.97 0.42 -13.22
C GLY A 158 -4.54 0.08 -12.79
N THR A 159 -3.61 0.99 -13.04
CA THR A 159 -2.18 0.72 -12.85
C THR A 159 -1.72 1.13 -11.45
N CYS A 160 -0.93 0.25 -10.83
CA CYS A 160 -0.17 0.49 -9.61
C CYS A 160 1.32 0.66 -9.94
N ALA A 161 2.04 1.29 -9.02
CA ALA A 161 3.48 1.42 -9.04
C ALA A 161 4.08 0.81 -7.77
N GLY A 162 5.27 0.23 -7.89
CA GLY A 162 6.12 -0.23 -6.80
C GLY A 162 7.52 0.36 -6.94
N LEU A 163 8.07 0.92 -5.87
CA LEU A 163 9.45 1.39 -5.83
C LEU A 163 10.26 0.48 -4.92
N PHE A 164 11.33 -0.08 -5.47
CA PHE A 164 12.25 -0.95 -4.75
C PHE A 164 13.28 -0.18 -3.94
N THR A 165 13.55 1.07 -4.32
CA THR A 165 14.56 1.92 -3.71
C THR A 165 14.04 3.36 -3.53
N PRO A 166 14.50 4.08 -2.48
CA PRO A 166 14.15 5.48 -2.29
C PRO A 166 14.70 6.40 -3.40
N GLN A 167 15.74 5.99 -4.13
CA GLN A 167 16.35 6.77 -5.22
C GLN A 167 15.40 6.96 -6.42
N ALA A 168 14.40 6.09 -6.59
CA ALA A 168 13.38 6.24 -7.63
C ALA A 168 12.42 7.42 -7.35
N LEU A 169 12.39 7.95 -6.13
CA LEU A 169 11.56 9.10 -5.80
C LEU A 169 12.18 10.39 -6.37
N ALA A 170 11.43 11.06 -7.24
CA ALA A 170 11.81 12.34 -7.84
C ALA A 170 11.40 13.55 -6.98
N SER A 171 10.63 13.32 -5.91
CA SER A 171 10.23 14.33 -4.94
C SER A 171 10.57 13.90 -3.52
N ARG A 172 11.09 14.83 -2.71
CA ARG A 172 11.46 14.58 -1.31
C ARG A 172 10.28 14.69 -0.32
N LYS A 173 9.18 15.32 -0.74
CA LYS A 173 7.98 15.52 0.08
C LYS A 173 6.73 15.07 -0.69
N PRO A 174 5.69 14.57 0.00
CA PRO A 174 4.40 14.30 -0.62
C PRO A 174 3.74 15.61 -1.11
N ALA A 175 2.94 15.50 -2.16
CA ALA A 175 2.09 16.55 -2.69
C ALA A 175 0.61 16.16 -2.60
N ASN A 176 -0.30 17.13 -2.60
CA ASN A 176 -1.75 16.89 -2.54
C ASN A 176 -2.14 15.97 -1.35
N LEU A 177 -1.56 16.22 -0.18
CA LEU A 177 -1.87 15.47 1.04
C LEU A 177 -3.24 15.93 1.55
N GLU A 178 -4.26 15.08 1.35
CA GLU A 178 -5.64 15.37 1.68
C GLU A 178 -6.15 14.39 2.76
N PRO A 179 -6.98 14.84 3.72
CA PRO A 179 -7.69 13.96 4.64
C PRO A 179 -8.89 13.29 3.96
N TRP A 180 -9.10 12.01 4.24
CA TRP A 180 -10.16 11.17 3.69
C TRP A 180 -10.86 10.41 4.80
N TRP A 181 -12.20 10.41 4.79
CA TRP A 181 -13.01 9.55 5.64
C TRP A 181 -13.29 8.23 4.94
N CYS A 182 -13.12 7.16 5.71
CA CYS A 182 -13.47 5.80 5.33
C CYS A 182 -14.59 5.30 6.23
N GLU A 183 -15.67 4.82 5.63
CA GLU A 183 -16.70 4.03 6.32
C GLU A 183 -16.62 2.58 5.83
N LEU A 184 -16.51 1.64 6.75
CA LEU A 184 -16.38 0.22 6.49
C LEU A 184 -17.54 -0.53 7.15
N SER A 185 -18.14 -1.45 6.41
CA SER A 185 -19.17 -2.38 6.87
C SER A 185 -18.88 -3.79 6.33
N THR A 186 -19.75 -4.76 6.65
CA THR A 186 -19.55 -6.16 6.24
C THR A 186 -19.40 -6.37 4.73
N GLY A 187 -20.14 -5.60 3.92
CA GLY A 187 -20.21 -5.77 2.46
C GLY A 187 -19.74 -4.56 1.65
N GLU A 188 -19.34 -3.47 2.31
CA GLU A 188 -19.05 -2.22 1.63
C GLU A 188 -17.97 -1.38 2.31
N VAL A 189 -17.15 -0.72 1.49
CA VAL A 189 -16.21 0.33 1.88
C VAL A 189 -16.52 1.61 1.10
N LEU A 190 -16.64 2.72 1.82
CA LEU A 190 -16.88 4.06 1.27
C LEU A 190 -15.71 4.98 1.60
N PHE A 191 -15.25 5.75 0.63
CA PHE A 191 -14.26 6.80 0.81
C PHE A 191 -14.79 8.16 0.35
N LYS A 192 -14.52 9.19 1.15
CA LYS A 192 -14.91 10.57 0.85
C LYS A 192 -13.86 11.56 1.37
N THR A 193 -13.52 12.55 0.56
CA THR A 193 -12.76 13.75 0.99
C THR A 193 -13.70 14.96 1.08
N ARG A 194 -13.31 15.99 1.83
CA ARG A 194 -14.05 17.26 1.93
C ARG A 194 -14.18 17.97 0.59
N GLU A 195 -13.15 17.88 -0.24
CA GLU A 195 -12.99 18.73 -1.42
C GLU A 195 -13.71 18.18 -2.66
N ARG A 196 -13.95 16.87 -2.72
CA ARG A 196 -14.53 16.19 -3.88
C ARG A 196 -15.95 15.73 -3.57
N LYS A 197 -16.86 15.97 -4.52
CA LYS A 197 -18.28 15.61 -4.40
C LYS A 197 -18.56 14.10 -4.43
N PRO A 198 -17.94 13.26 -5.28
CA PRO A 198 -18.33 11.85 -5.35
C PRO A 198 -17.80 11.05 -4.16
N ILE A 199 -18.67 10.21 -3.60
CA ILE A 199 -18.27 9.14 -2.69
C ILE A 199 -17.75 7.98 -3.55
N HIS A 200 -16.55 7.49 -3.26
CA HIS A 200 -16.04 6.27 -3.86
C HIS A 200 -16.59 5.07 -3.09
N ARG A 201 -17.22 4.12 -3.79
CA ARG A 201 -17.91 2.96 -3.21
C ARG A 201 -17.32 1.68 -3.79
N PHE A 202 -17.05 0.73 -2.92
CA PHE A 202 -16.48 -0.57 -3.25
C PHE A 202 -17.28 -1.66 -2.54
N HIS A 203 -17.73 -2.67 -3.29
CA HIS A 203 -18.52 -3.77 -2.76
C HIS A 203 -17.62 -4.98 -2.51
N LEU A 204 -17.89 -5.76 -1.45
CA LEU A 204 -17.10 -6.95 -1.12
C LEU A 204 -16.99 -7.92 -2.31
N ASP A 205 -18.08 -8.07 -3.07
CA ASP A 205 -18.18 -8.96 -4.23
C ASP A 205 -17.12 -8.68 -5.30
N ASP A 206 -16.69 -7.42 -5.44
CA ASP A 206 -15.64 -7.02 -6.39
C ASP A 206 -14.26 -7.61 -6.03
N PHE A 207 -14.09 -8.06 -4.77
CA PHE A 207 -12.83 -8.58 -4.24
C PHE A 207 -12.84 -10.09 -4.00
N LEU A 208 -13.98 -10.75 -4.19
CA LEU A 208 -14.09 -12.19 -3.98
C LEU A 208 -13.41 -12.96 -5.12
N TYR A 209 -12.55 -13.91 -4.76
CA TYR A 209 -11.99 -14.88 -5.68
C TYR A 209 -12.50 -16.27 -5.31
N ARG A 210 -13.21 -16.92 -6.25
CA ARG A 210 -13.89 -18.21 -6.03
C ARG A 210 -14.81 -18.17 -4.79
N GLY A 211 -15.57 -17.09 -4.64
CA GLY A 211 -16.54 -16.89 -3.56
C GLY A 211 -15.94 -16.59 -2.19
N LYS A 212 -14.63 -16.32 -2.09
CA LYS A 212 -13.95 -16.00 -0.83
C LYS A 212 -13.09 -14.75 -0.99
N LEU A 213 -12.99 -13.94 0.06
CA LEU A 213 -12.02 -12.85 0.12
C LEU A 213 -10.62 -13.48 0.24
N PRO A 214 -9.75 -13.36 -0.77
CA PRO A 214 -8.45 -14.03 -0.74
C PRO A 214 -7.56 -13.37 0.31
N LEU A 215 -6.81 -14.16 1.08
CA LEU A 215 -5.75 -13.64 1.94
C LEU A 215 -4.53 -13.30 1.07
N PRO A 216 -3.85 -12.16 1.32
CA PRO A 216 -2.65 -11.81 0.57
C PRO A 216 -1.49 -12.72 1.00
N ALA A 217 -0.71 -13.19 0.03
CA ALA A 217 0.52 -13.97 0.25
C ALA A 217 0.34 -15.26 1.08
N ASN A 218 -0.78 -15.96 0.90
CA ASN A 218 -1.11 -17.22 1.58
C ASN A 218 -1.08 -18.43 0.64
#